data_AF-A0A2N5YWC8-F1
#
_entry.id   AF-A0A2N5YWC8-F1
#
_cell.length_a   1.000
_cell.length_b   1.000
_cell.length_c   1.000
_cell.angle_alpha   90.00
_cell.angle_beta   90.00
_cell.angle_gamma   90.00
#
_symmetry.space_group_name_H-M   'P 1'
#
loop_
_entity.id
_entity.type
_entity.pdbx_description
1 polymer ?
#
loop_
_entity_poly.entity_id
_entity_poly.type
_entity_poly.pdbx_seq_one_letter_code
_entity_poly.pdbx_strand_id
1 'polypeptide(L)'
;MLGLVLALHPAAAGLALLVFIIVFAISKIVSISSMSAAVFFPVIIWILERNEFLTISIFSVIAAILIVITHLKNIKRLLKGEEKKISFRKKE
;
A
#
# COMPACT_ATOMS: atom_id res chain seq x y z
N MET A 1 8.55 2.71 2.72
CA MET A 1 8.27 1.64 1.75
C MET A 1 8.16 2.15 0.33
N LEU A 2 7.40 3.20 0.04
CA LEU A 2 7.30 3.76 -1.33
C LEU A 2 8.68 4.01 -1.95
N GLY A 3 9.64 4.56 -1.19
CA GLY A 3 11.03 4.77 -1.65
C GLY A 3 11.83 3.48 -1.95
N LEU A 4 11.57 2.38 -1.25
CA LEU A 4 12.21 1.09 -1.52
C LEU A 4 11.67 0.48 -2.82
N VAL A 5 10.36 0.52 -3.01
CA VAL A 5 9.71 0.02 -4.23
C VAL A 5 10.06 0.91 -5.43
N LEU A 6 10.16 2.24 -5.25
CA LEU A 6 10.64 3.16 -6.28
C LEU A 6 12.08 2.86 -6.72
N ALA A 7 12.95 2.50 -5.77
CA ALA A 7 14.33 2.17 -6.06
C ALA A 7 14.48 0.83 -6.82
N LEU A 8 13.58 -0.12 -6.58
CA LEU A 8 13.64 -1.45 -7.20
C LEU A 8 12.82 -1.54 -8.50
N HIS A 9 11.64 -0.93 -8.54
CA HIS A 9 10.69 -1.04 -9.66
C HIS A 9 9.80 0.21 -9.77
N PRO A 10 10.25 1.25 -10.49
CA PRO A 10 9.54 2.53 -10.58
C PRO A 10 8.11 2.40 -11.13
N ALA A 11 7.89 1.49 -12.09
CA ALA A 11 6.57 1.24 -12.67
C ALA A 11 5.60 0.65 -11.64
N ALA A 12 6.04 -0.36 -10.89
CA ALA A 12 5.23 -0.96 -9.82
C ALA A 12 4.95 0.05 -8.69
N ALA A 13 5.92 0.90 -8.35
CA ALA A 13 5.73 1.97 -7.38
C ALA A 13 4.67 2.99 -7.83
N GLY A 14 4.68 3.38 -9.11
CA GLY A 14 3.68 4.27 -9.69
C GLY A 14 2.27 3.70 -9.62
N LEU A 15 2.10 2.41 -9.95
CA LEU A 15 0.80 1.74 -9.87
C LEU A 15 0.33 1.57 -8.41
N ALA A 16 1.22 1.20 -7.50
CA ALA A 16 0.88 1.12 -6.08
C ALA A 16 0.48 2.49 -5.50
N LEU A 17 1.16 3.57 -5.93
CA LEU A 17 0.81 4.93 -5.57
C LEU A 17 -0.56 5.33 -6.14
N LEU A 18 -0.88 4.92 -7.37
CA LEU A 18 -2.19 5.16 -7.97
C LEU A 18 -3.30 4.48 -7.16
N VAL A 19 -3.12 3.21 -6.80
CA VAL A 19 -4.05 2.48 -5.91
C VAL A 19 -4.21 3.20 -4.58
N PHE A 20 -3.10 3.64 -3.97
CA PHE A 20 -3.13 4.42 -2.73
C PHE A 20 -3.97 5.69 -2.88
N ILE A 21 -3.75 6.48 -3.93
CA ILE A 21 -4.47 7.75 -4.16
C ILE A 21 -5.97 7.50 -4.33
N ILE A 22 -6.36 6.48 -5.11
CA ILE A 22 -7.76 6.13 -5.34
C ILE A 22 -8.44 5.75 -4.01
N VAL A 23 -7.83 4.83 -3.26
CA VAL A 23 -8.39 4.37 -1.98
C VAL A 23 -8.39 5.50 -0.95
N PHE A 24 -7.39 6.39 -0.97
CA PHE A 24 -7.31 7.53 -0.07
C PHE A 24 -8.37 8.58 -0.36
N ALA A 25 -8.65 8.87 -1.63
CA ALA A 25 -9.70 9.80 -2.02
C ALA A 25 -11.09 9.34 -1.51
N ILE A 26 -11.34 8.02 -1.51
CA ILE A 26 -12.60 7.43 -1.08
C ILE A 26 -12.66 7.29 0.45
N SER A 27 -11.66 6.66 1.05
CA SER A 27 -11.64 6.33 2.49
C SER A 27 -11.30 7.53 3.38
N LYS A 28 -10.50 8.47 2.87
CA LYS A 28 -9.84 9.56 3.62
C LYS A 28 -9.01 9.04 4.80
N ILE A 29 -8.56 7.79 4.75
CA ILE A 29 -7.76 7.14 5.79
C ILE A 29 -6.46 6.61 5.17
N VAL A 30 -5.33 7.12 5.66
CA VAL A 30 -4.00 6.76 5.14
C VAL A 30 -3.71 5.28 5.33
N SER A 31 -4.02 4.73 6.50
CA SER A 31 -3.70 3.32 6.81
C SER A 31 -4.45 2.32 5.93
N ILE A 32 -5.75 2.55 5.66
CA ILE A 32 -6.52 1.72 4.72
C ILE A 32 -5.88 1.78 3.34
N SER A 33 -5.56 2.99 2.88
CA SER A 33 -4.99 3.23 1.55
C SER A 33 -3.64 2.53 1.37
N SER A 34 -2.77 2.61 2.38
CA SER A 34 -1.47 1.92 2.40
C SER A 34 -1.61 0.40 2.40
N MET A 35 -2.53 -0.13 3.21
CA MET A 35 -2.79 -1.57 3.26
C MET A 35 -3.33 -2.09 1.93
N SER A 36 -4.27 -1.37 1.32
CA SER A 36 -4.78 -1.71 -0.01
C SER A 36 -3.65 -1.71 -1.04
N ALA A 37 -2.84 -0.66 -1.11
CA ALA A 37 -1.70 -0.62 -2.02
C ALA A 37 -0.72 -1.80 -1.81
N ALA A 38 -0.47 -2.20 -0.57
CA ALA A 38 0.38 -3.34 -0.24
C ALA A 38 -0.21 -4.68 -0.68
N VAL A 39 -1.52 -4.88 -0.54
CA VAL A 39 -2.21 -6.10 -0.99
C VAL A 39 -2.26 -6.19 -2.51
N PHE A 40 -2.39 -5.05 -3.20
CA PHE A 40 -2.36 -5.00 -4.67
C PHE A 40 -0.94 -5.12 -5.24
N PHE A 41 0.11 -4.90 -4.44
CA PHE A 41 1.49 -4.90 -4.91
C PHE A 41 1.94 -6.23 -5.56
N PRO A 42 1.69 -7.42 -5.00
CA PRO A 42 2.01 -8.69 -5.66
C PRO A 42 1.25 -8.89 -6.97
N VAL A 43 -0.01 -8.42 -7.04
CA VAL A 43 -0.82 -8.49 -8.26
C VAL A 43 -0.24 -7.61 -9.36
N ILE A 44 0.20 -6.39 -9.01
CA ILE A 44 0.88 -5.47 -9.93
C ILE A 44 2.17 -6.10 -10.47
N ILE A 45 3.00 -6.67 -9.60
CA ILE A 45 4.24 -7.34 -9.99
C ILE A 45 3.95 -8.51 -10.92
N TRP A 46 2.94 -9.34 -10.61
CA TRP A 46 2.56 -10.47 -11.45
C TRP A 46 2.12 -10.06 -12.85
N ILE A 47 1.38 -8.95 -12.98
CA ILE A 47 0.93 -8.41 -14.27
C ILE A 47 2.11 -7.85 -15.08
N LEU A 48 3.04 -7.14 -14.42
CA LEU A 48 4.17 -6.49 -15.07
C LEU A 48 5.26 -7.48 -15.50
N GLU A 49 5.52 -8.50 -14.69
CA GLU A 49 6.70 -9.37 -14.85
C GLU A 49 6.37 -10.76 -15.40
N ARG A 50 5.11 -11.04 -15.76
CA ARG A 50 4.59 -12.28 -16.41
C ARG A 50 5.51 -13.51 -16.32
N ASN A 51 5.84 -13.93 -15.09
CA ASN A 51 6.65 -15.11 -14.74
C ASN A 51 8.15 -15.14 -15.14
N GLU A 52 8.78 -14.04 -15.55
CA GLU A 52 10.22 -14.08 -15.88
C GLU A 52 11.12 -14.19 -14.63
N PHE A 53 10.70 -13.63 -13.48
CA PHE A 53 11.55 -13.58 -12.27
C PHE A 53 10.83 -14.03 -11.00
N LEU A 54 10.97 -15.34 -10.69
CA LEU A 54 10.42 -15.95 -9.47
C LEU A 54 10.82 -15.20 -8.18
N THR A 55 12.05 -14.69 -8.14
CA THR A 55 12.62 -13.95 -7.01
C THR A 55 11.87 -12.64 -6.71
N ILE A 56 11.53 -11.86 -7.75
CA ILE A 56 10.82 -10.58 -7.60
C ILE A 56 9.38 -10.85 -7.12
N SER A 57 8.76 -11.92 -7.64
CA SER A 57 7.42 -12.32 -7.21
C SER A 57 7.40 -12.73 -5.73
N ILE A 58 8.36 -13.54 -5.28
CA ILE A 58 8.48 -13.93 -3.86
C ILE A 58 8.75 -12.70 -2.97
N PHE A 59 9.67 -11.83 -3.41
CA PHE A 59 9.96 -10.59 -2.68
C PHE A 59 8.71 -9.71 -2.54
N SER A 60 7.88 -9.60 -3.58
CA SER A 60 6.65 -8.81 -3.54
C SER A 60 5.66 -9.31 -2.48
N VAL A 61 5.51 -10.63 -2.34
CA VAL A 61 4.64 -11.25 -1.34
C VAL A 61 5.19 -11.03 0.06
N ILE A 62 6.49 -11.24 0.27
CA ILE A 62 7.14 -10.98 1.56
C ILE A 62 7.00 -9.51 1.95
N ALA A 63 7.24 -8.59 1.01
CA ALA A 63 7.07 -7.16 1.24
C ALA A 63 5.63 -6.81 1.60
N ALA A 64 4.63 -7.38 0.92
CA ALA A 64 3.22 -7.20 1.24
C ALA A 64 2.90 -7.65 2.68
N ILE A 65 3.38 -8.84 3.07
CA ILE A 65 3.20 -9.37 4.43
C ILE A 65 3.85 -8.45 5.48
N LEU A 66 5.10 -8.03 5.26
CA LEU A 66 5.82 -7.13 6.17
C LEU A 66 5.09 -5.79 6.33
N ILE A 67 4.52 -5.25 5.26
CA ILE A 67 3.72 -4.02 5.32
C ILE A 67 2.49 -4.22 6.19
N VAL A 68 1.74 -5.31 5.99
CA VAL A 68 0.56 -5.63 6.80
C VAL A 68 0.95 -5.79 8.28
N ILE A 69 2.03 -6.49 8.59
CA ILE A 69 2.55 -6.65 9.95
C ILE A 69 2.89 -5.30 10.58
N THR A 70 3.57 -4.42 9.83
CA THR A 70 3.94 -3.08 10.32
C THR A 70 2.70 -2.24 10.63
N HIS A 71 1.58 -2.50 9.95
CA HIS A 71 0.32 -1.81 10.15
C HIS A 71 -0.58 -2.44 11.21
N LEU A 72 -0.19 -3.51 11.90
CA LEU A 72 -1.04 -4.15 12.93
C LEU A 72 -1.51 -3.18 14.01
N LYS A 73 -0.67 -2.22 14.43
CA LYS A 73 -1.07 -1.15 15.35
C LYS A 73 -2.14 -0.23 14.74
N ASN A 74 -2.03 0.09 13.46
CA ASN A 74 -2.99 0.91 12.73
C ASN A 74 -4.30 0.16 12.52
N ILE A 75 -4.25 -1.12 12.13
CA ILE A 75 -5.43 -2.00 12.04
C ILE A 75 -6.18 -2.06 13.36
N LYS A 76 -5.46 -2.24 14.49
CA LYS A 76 -6.08 -2.26 15.82
C LYS A 76 -6.78 -0.93 16.16
N ARG A 77 -6.21 0.21 15.76
CA ARG A 77 -6.82 1.54 15.93
C ARG A 77 -8.00 1.75 14.98
N LEU A 78 -7.92 1.24 13.76
CA LEU A 78 -9.00 1.27 12.78
C LEU A 78 -10.22 0.52 13.29
N LEU A 79 -10.04 -0.70 13.80
CA LEU A 79 -11.10 -1.52 14.39
C LEU A 79 -11.75 -0.87 15.61
N LYS A 80 -11.01 -0.04 16.34
CA LYS A 80 -11.52 0.75 17.46
C LYS A 80 -12.14 2.09 17.04
N GLY A 81 -12.10 2.45 15.76
CA GLY A 81 -12.53 3.77 15.28
C GLY A 81 -11.65 4.94 15.72
N GLU A 82 -10.45 4.68 16.26
CA GLU A 82 -9.50 5.69 16.76
C GLU A 82 -8.64 6.29 15.64
N GLU A 83 -8.77 5.78 14.41
CA GLU A 83 -7.98 6.22 13.28
C GLU A 83 -8.56 7.48 12.66
N LYS A 84 -7.74 8.53 12.62
CA LYS A 84 -8.18 9.84 12.16
C LYS A 84 -8.42 9.83 10.65
N LYS A 85 -9.67 10.07 10.26
CA LYS A 85 -9.98 10.50 8.89
C LYS A 85 -9.34 11.85 8.64
N ILE A 86 -8.55 11.97 7.58
CA ILE A 86 -8.00 13.25 7.17
C ILE A 86 -9.15 14.08 6.61
N SER A 87 -9.51 15.13 7.35
CA SER A 87 -10.45 16.15 6.92
C SER A 87 -9.66 17.34 6.41
N PHE A 88 -9.91 17.73 5.15
CA PHE A 88 -9.34 18.94 4.56
C PHE A 88 -10.08 20.23 5.00
N ARG A 89 -10.99 20.16 5.99
CA ARG A 89 -11.56 21.39 6.56
C ARG A 89 -10.45 22.16 7.28
N LYS A 90 -10.07 23.30 6.70
CA LYS A 90 -9.34 24.37 7.38
C LYS A 90 -9.98 24.58 8.76
N LYS A 91 -9.17 24.46 9.82
CA LYS A 91 -9.50 25.12 11.09
C LYS A 91 -9.30 26.61 10.81
N GLU A 92 -10.40 27.34 10.68
CA GLU A 92 -10.44 28.77 10.97
C GLU A 92 -10.33 28.99 12.48
#